data_AF-X1IXW3-F1
#
_entry.id   AF-X1IXW3-F1
#
_cell.length_a   1.000
_cell.length_b   1.000
_cell.length_c   1.000
_cell.angle_alpha   90.00
_cell.angle_beta   90.00
_cell.angle_gamma   90.00
#
_symmetry.space_group_name_H-M   'P 1'
#
loop_
_entity.id
_entity.type
_entity.pdbx_description
1 polymer ?
#
loop_
_entity_poly.entity_id
_entity_poly.type
_entity_poly.pdbx_seq_one_letter_code
_entity_poly.pdbx_strand_id
1 'polypeptide(L)'
;MFQTLSKWKKKGDFSITGGEPFIRKDLFPFLEYLDSSEWVSNLDILSNGTMITDKTAASLTKFAKLQRIQVSLDGASPKTHDGIRGRGAFKKAINGIRI
;
A
#
# COMPACT_ATOMS: atom_id res chain seq x y z
N MET A 1 10.26 7.31 16.51
CA MET A 1 9.25 7.85 15.58
C MET A 1 8.07 8.50 16.29
N PHE A 2 7.19 7.75 16.96
CA PHE A 2 6.08 8.35 17.72
C PHE A 2 6.55 9.28 18.84
N GLN A 3 7.67 8.98 19.49
CA GLN A 3 8.33 9.92 20.42
C GLN A 3 8.68 11.26 19.77
N THR A 4 9.14 11.25 18.51
CA THR A 4 9.46 12.47 17.75
C THR A 4 8.18 13.26 17.43
N LEU A 5 7.16 12.58 16.92
CA LEU A 5 5.85 13.18 16.61
C LEU A 5 5.19 13.79 17.86
N SER A 6 5.27 13.08 18.98
CA SER A 6 4.82 13.53 20.29
C SER A 6 5.58 14.77 20.76
N LYS A 7 6.92 14.73 20.73
CA LYS A 7 7.77 15.88 21.08
C LYS A 7 7.45 17.12 20.24
N TRP A 8 7.11 16.94 18.96
CA TRP A 8 6.79 18.03 18.05
C TRP A 8 5.31 18.43 18.07
N LYS A 9 4.46 17.72 18.80
CA LYS A 9 2.99 17.90 18.81
C LYS A 9 2.41 17.90 17.39
N LYS A 10 2.87 16.95 16.56
CA LYS A 10 2.43 16.75 15.17
C LYS A 10 1.95 15.32 14.97
N LYS A 11 1.01 15.15 14.04
CA LYS A 11 0.66 13.84 13.47
C LYS A 11 1.46 13.63 12.19
N GLY A 12 1.75 12.37 11.87
CA GLY A 12 2.51 11.98 10.68
C GLY A 12 1.66 11.24 9.66
N ASP A 13 2.09 11.33 8.41
CA ASP A 13 1.61 10.49 7.31
C ASP A 13 2.63 9.38 7.04
N PHE A 14 2.14 8.16 6.79
CA PHE A 14 2.98 6.99 6.64
C PHE A 14 2.69 6.24 5.34
N SER A 15 3.72 6.09 4.52
CA SER A 15 3.70 5.26 3.33
C SER A 15 4.30 3.88 3.63
N ILE A 16 3.50 2.83 3.47
CA ILE A 16 3.94 1.44 3.54
C ILE A 16 4.47 1.04 2.16
N THR A 17 5.79 0.91 2.07
CA THR A 17 6.53 0.65 0.82
C THR A 17 7.49 -0.54 1.01
N GLY A 18 8.55 -0.63 0.19
CA GLY A 18 9.64 -1.60 0.31
C GLY A 18 9.68 -2.54 -0.88
N GLY A 19 9.63 -3.85 -0.61
CA GLY A 19 9.33 -4.86 -1.63
C GLY A 19 7.86 -4.78 -2.04
N GLU A 20 7.15 -5.91 -2.02
CA GLU A 20 5.70 -5.91 -2.18
C GLU A 20 5.02 -6.01 -0.80
N PRO A 21 4.31 -4.95 -0.33
CA PRO A 21 3.68 -4.96 0.99
C PRO A 21 2.74 -6.16 1.22
N PHE A 22 1.99 -6.58 0.19
CA PHE A 22 1.05 -7.70 0.31
C PHE A 22 1.71 -9.09 0.49
N ILE A 23 3.04 -9.21 0.35
CA ILE A 23 3.79 -10.43 0.71
C ILE A 23 4.03 -10.53 2.23
N ARG A 24 4.01 -9.38 2.94
CA ARG A 24 4.32 -9.33 4.37
C ARG A 24 3.21 -10.00 5.19
N LYS A 25 3.57 -11.07 5.92
CA LYS A 25 2.63 -11.89 6.70
C LYS A 25 1.89 -11.11 7.79
N ASP A 26 2.53 -10.11 8.37
CA ASP A 26 1.99 -9.25 9.44
C ASP A 26 1.50 -7.89 8.92
N LEU A 27 1.22 -7.73 7.61
CA LEU A 27 0.75 -6.46 7.06
C LEU A 27 -0.51 -5.95 7.77
N PHE A 28 -1.55 -6.78 7.92
CA PHE A 28 -2.82 -6.35 8.52
C PHE A 28 -2.68 -6.00 10.01
N PRO A 29 -2.03 -6.82 10.87
CA PRO A 29 -1.71 -6.41 12.24
C PRO A 29 -0.90 -5.11 12.31
N PHE A 30 0.02 -4.89 11.37
CA PHE A 30 0.81 -3.67 11.31
C PHE A 30 -0.02 -2.44 10.93
N LEU A 31 -0.94 -2.58 9.96
CA LEU A 31 -1.88 -1.54 9.59
C LEU A 31 -2.81 -1.19 10.76
N GLU A 32 -3.33 -2.19 11.47
CA GLU A 32 -4.17 -1.99 12.67
C GLU A 32 -3.44 -1.16 13.72
N TYR A 33 -2.18 -1.50 14.02
CA TYR A 33 -1.36 -0.76 14.97
C TYR A 33 -1.15 0.71 14.57
N LEU A 34 -0.96 0.99 13.28
CA LEU A 34 -0.83 2.35 12.79
C LEU A 34 -2.17 3.09 12.79
N ASP A 35 -3.24 2.42 12.36
CA ASP A 35 -4.59 2.99 12.29
C ASP A 35 -5.11 3.39 13.69
N SER A 36 -4.80 2.59 14.72
CA SER A 36 -5.20 2.89 16.10
C SER A 36 -4.37 4.01 16.77
N SER A 37 -3.24 4.41 16.19
CA SER A 37 -2.33 5.39 16.81
C SER A 37 -2.79 6.83 16.64
N GLU A 38 -2.92 7.58 17.74
CA GLU A 38 -3.29 9.01 17.71
C GLU A 38 -2.30 9.89 16.93
N TRP A 39 -1.06 9.42 16.78
CA TRP A 39 0.04 10.12 16.10
C TRP A 39 0.04 9.94 14.59
N VAL A 40 -0.79 9.03 14.07
CA VAL A 40 -0.97 8.79 12.63
C VAL A 40 -2.17 9.59 12.15
N SER A 41 -1.97 10.38 11.09
CA SER A 41 -3.03 11.08 10.38
C SER A 41 -3.51 10.26 9.19
N ASN A 42 -2.60 9.93 8.27
CA ASN A 42 -2.93 9.17 7.06
C ASN A 42 -1.94 8.02 6.82
N LEU A 43 -2.46 6.97 6.17
CA LEU A 43 -1.71 5.82 5.67
C LEU A 43 -1.89 5.72 4.16
N ASP A 44 -0.82 5.30 3.49
CA ASP A 44 -0.87 4.85 2.10
C ASP A 44 -0.02 3.60 1.86
N ILE A 45 -0.43 2.78 0.90
CA ILE A 45 0.29 1.56 0.50
C ILE A 45 0.79 1.73 -0.92
N LEU A 46 2.08 1.49 -1.15
CA LEU A 46 2.68 1.44 -2.48
C LEU A 46 2.90 -0.01 -2.87
N SER A 47 2.19 -0.47 -3.90
CA SER A 47 2.22 -1.86 -4.35
C SER A 47 2.57 -1.96 -5.83
N ASN A 48 3.12 -3.10 -6.24
CA ASN A 48 3.21 -3.48 -7.65
C ASN A 48 1.84 -3.88 -8.25
N GLY A 49 0.78 -3.91 -7.43
CA GLY A 49 -0.59 -4.17 -7.84
C GLY A 49 -0.90 -5.62 -8.19
N THR A 50 0.08 -6.54 -8.06
CA THR A 50 -0.08 -7.92 -8.55
C THR A 50 -0.83 -8.85 -7.59
N MET A 51 -1.02 -8.41 -6.35
CA MET A 51 -1.65 -9.18 -5.27
C MET A 51 -2.94 -8.56 -4.75
N ILE A 52 -3.42 -7.49 -5.39
CA ILE A 52 -4.70 -6.86 -5.04
C ILE A 52 -5.83 -7.75 -5.59
N THR A 53 -6.73 -8.14 -4.69
CA THR A 53 -7.93 -8.95 -4.91
C THR A 53 -9.13 -8.30 -4.21
N ASP A 54 -10.36 -8.66 -4.56
CA ASP A 54 -11.57 -8.15 -3.87
C ASP A 54 -11.51 -8.41 -2.36
N LYS A 55 -10.98 -9.58 -1.96
CA LYS A 55 -10.82 -9.96 -0.55
C LYS A 55 -9.85 -9.04 0.17
N THR A 56 -8.69 -8.75 -0.43
CA THR A 56 -7.73 -7.81 0.16
C THR A 56 -8.30 -6.40 0.19
N ALA A 57 -8.95 -5.94 -0.89
CA ALA A 57 -9.58 -4.62 -0.94
C ALA A 57 -10.65 -4.44 0.15
N ALA A 58 -11.56 -5.41 0.30
CA ALA A 58 -12.56 -5.43 1.37
C ALA A 58 -11.96 -5.51 2.78
N SER A 59 -10.76 -6.08 2.92
CA SER A 59 -10.05 -6.10 4.21
C SER A 59 -9.42 -4.75 4.53
N LEU A 60 -8.98 -4.01 3.51
CA LEU A 60 -8.35 -2.70 3.63
C LEU A 60 -9.37 -1.59 3.97
N THR A 61 -10.64 -1.74 3.60
CA THR A 61 -11.70 -0.76 3.95
C THR A 61 -11.94 -0.62 5.46
N LYS A 62 -11.37 -1.52 6.28
CA LYS A 62 -11.49 -1.49 7.74
C LYS A 62 -10.61 -0.42 8.39
N PHE A 63 -9.57 0.05 7.69
CA PHE A 63 -8.60 1.01 8.24
C PHE A 63 -9.00 2.43 7.86
N ALA A 64 -9.52 3.20 8.83
CA ALA A 64 -10.09 4.51 8.58
C ALA A 64 -9.05 5.55 8.12
N LYS A 65 -7.77 5.37 8.48
CA LYS A 65 -6.67 6.26 8.08
C LYS A 65 -5.98 5.83 6.80
N LEU A 66 -6.30 4.65 6.25
CA LEU A 66 -5.80 4.23 4.93
C LEU A 66 -6.56 4.96 3.83
N GLN A 67 -5.94 6.03 3.32
CA GLN A 67 -6.58 6.93 2.35
C GLN A 67 -6.23 6.61 0.90
N ARG A 68 -5.15 5.85 0.66
CA ARG A 68 -4.62 5.66 -0.68
C ARG A 68 -3.90 4.33 -0.84
N ILE A 69 -4.14 3.69 -1.99
CA ILE A 69 -3.30 2.63 -2.53
C ILE A 69 -2.73 3.16 -3.84
N GLN A 70 -1.41 3.22 -3.94
CA GLN A 70 -0.71 3.58 -5.17
C GLN A 70 -0.16 2.32 -5.83
N VAL A 71 -0.49 2.14 -7.11
CA VAL A 71 0.01 1.02 -7.92
C VAL A 71 1.11 1.52 -8.85
N SER A 72 2.26 0.85 -8.81
CA SER A 72 3.38 1.16 -9.70
C SER A 72 3.10 0.72 -11.13
N LEU A 73 3.17 1.65 -12.09
CA LEU A 73 3.06 1.40 -13.53
C LEU A 73 4.25 2.04 -14.28
N ASP A 74 5.31 1.26 -14.50
CA ASP A 74 6.55 1.76 -15.15
C ASP A 74 6.54 1.68 -16.67
N GLY A 75 5.38 1.45 -17.28
CA GLY A 75 5.25 1.37 -18.73
C GLY A 75 3.80 1.33 -19.16
N ALA A 76 3.50 1.93 -20.32
CA ALA A 76 2.15 2.04 -20.87
C ALA A 76 1.64 0.76 -21.55
N SER A 77 2.48 -0.27 -21.67
CA SER A 77 2.16 -1.53 -22.34
C SER A 77 2.78 -2.73 -21.61
N PRO A 78 2.27 -3.97 -21.83
CA PRO A 78 2.94 -5.17 -21.35
C PRO A 78 4.41 -5.24 -21.75
N LYS A 79 4.75 -4.88 -22.99
CA LYS A 79 6.13 -4.91 -23.48
C LYS A 79 7.07 -4.05 -22.63
N THR A 80 6.66 -2.83 -22.30
CA THR A 80 7.50 -1.87 -21.56
C THR A 80 7.49 -2.11 -20.06
N HIS A 81 6.32 -2.45 -19.49
CA HIS A 81 6.19 -2.64 -18.04
C HIS A 81 6.71 -4.01 -17.59
N ASP A 82 6.38 -5.08 -18.31
CA ASP A 82 6.84 -6.43 -17.97
C ASP A 82 8.36 -6.57 -18.15
N GLY A 83 8.97 -5.75 -19.03
CA GLY A 83 10.42 -5.68 -19.18
C GLY A 83 11.15 -5.18 -17.92
N ILE A 84 10.45 -4.44 -17.04
CA ILE A 84 10.98 -3.92 -15.78
C ILE A 84 10.53 -4.78 -14.59
N ARG A 85 9.23 -5.10 -14.55
CA ARG A 85 8.57 -5.71 -13.38
C ARG A 85 8.36 -7.22 -13.50
N GLY A 86 8.69 -7.81 -14.65
CA GLY A 86 8.53 -9.24 -14.93
C GLY A 86 7.26 -9.58 -15.73
N ARG A 87 7.28 -10.77 -16.35
CA ARG A 87 6.23 -11.22 -17.27
C ARG A 87 4.85 -11.25 -16.62
N GLY A 88 3.88 -10.61 -17.27
CA GLY A 88 2.48 -10.54 -16.84
C GLY A 88 2.20 -9.53 -15.73
N ALA A 89 3.20 -8.76 -15.27
CA ALA A 89 3.02 -7.75 -14.24
C ALA A 89 2.03 -6.67 -14.66
N PHE A 90 2.07 -6.21 -15.92
CA PHE A 90 1.20 -5.15 -16.43
C PHE A 90 -0.28 -5.53 -16.30
N LYS A 91 -0.64 -6.73 -16.80
CA LYS A 91 -2.03 -7.20 -16.74
C LYS A 91 -2.51 -7.33 -15.30
N LYS A 92 -1.66 -7.82 -14.40
CA LYS A 92 -1.99 -7.96 -12.98
C LYS A 92 -2.16 -6.59 -12.30
N ALA A 93 -1.24 -5.65 -12.53
CA ALA A 93 -1.32 -4.29 -12.01
C ALA A 93 -2.59 -3.56 -12.46
N ILE A 94 -2.91 -3.61 -13.77
CA ILE A 94 -4.13 -3.03 -14.32
C ILE A 94 -5.40 -3.68 -13.73
N ASN A 95 -5.38 -5.01 -13.52
CA ASN A 95 -6.50 -5.68 -12.87
C ASN A 95 -6.64 -5.23 -11.40
N GLY A 96 -5.53 -5.13 -10.67
CA GLY A 96 -5.53 -4.65 -9.28
C GLY A 96 -6.06 -3.22 -9.14
N ILE A 97 -5.81 -2.34 -10.13
CA ILE A 97 -6.32 -0.96 -10.16
C ILE A 97 -7.85 -0.91 -10.35
N ARG A 98 -8.46 -1.92 -10.99
CA ARG A 98 -9.89 -1.93 -11.30
C ARG A 98 -10.77 -2.44 -10.16
N ILE A 99 -10.17 -3.05 -9.15
CA ILE A 99 -10.83 -3.54 -7.93
C ILE A 99 -11.08 -2.35 -7.01
#